data_AF-X8BGD5-F1
#
_entry.id   AF-X8BGD5-F1
#
_cell.length_a   1.000
_cell.length_b   1.000
_cell.length_c   1.000
_cell.angle_alpha   90.00
_cell.angle_beta   90.00
_cell.angle_gamma   90.00
#
_symmetry.space_group_name_H-M   'P 1'
#
loop_
_entity.id
_entity.type
_entity.pdbx_description
1 polymer ?
#
loop_
_entity_poly.entity_id
_entity_poly.type
_entity_poly.pdbx_seq_one_letter_code
_entity_poly.pdbx_strand_id
1 'polypeptide(L)'
;MNAGKQLVRRLLKVAGTTYAAEAGVRLADKPMPLFQLLVLCMLASKPIDATIAMRAGRELFTEGLRTPKAVLAADRQTMISAFGRAHYVRYDESSASRLTDIAERVRDEYFGDLRELARRSDHDVAAAARC
;
A
#
# COMPACT_ATOMS: atom_id res chain seq x y z
N MET A 1 -3.19 5.84 -30.45
CA MET A 1 -2.99 5.38 -29.06
C MET A 1 -1.50 5.26 -28.78
N ASN A 2 -0.95 6.00 -27.80
CA ASN A 2 0.49 6.02 -27.49
C ASN A 2 1.05 4.60 -27.32
N ALA A 3 2.22 4.30 -27.90
CA ALA A 3 2.93 3.01 -27.84
C ALA A 3 2.99 2.44 -26.41
N GLY A 4 3.24 3.28 -25.39
CA GLY A 4 3.24 2.85 -23.99
C GLY A 4 1.89 2.30 -23.52
N LYS A 5 0.77 2.91 -23.94
CA LYS A 5 -0.58 2.40 -23.62
C LYS A 5 -0.86 1.06 -24.30
N GLN A 6 -0.28 0.81 -25.48
CA GLN A 6 -0.42 -0.49 -26.16
C GLN A 6 0.38 -1.57 -25.45
N LEU A 7 1.61 -1.26 -25.03
CA LEU A 7 2.47 -2.17 -24.27
C LEU A 7 1.81 -2.58 -22.95
N VAL A 8 1.33 -1.61 -22.16
CA VAL A 8 0.65 -1.90 -20.88
C VAL A 8 -0.59 -2.78 -21.08
N ARG A 9 -1.41 -2.51 -22.11
CA ARG A 9 -2.57 -3.35 -22.42
C ARG A 9 -2.18 -4.78 -22.78
N ARG A 10 -1.10 -4.95 -23.57
CA ARG A 10 -0.58 -6.28 -23.92
C ARG A 10 -0.06 -7.01 -22.70
N LEU A 11 0.69 -6.32 -21.83
CA LEU A 11 1.18 -6.88 -20.57
C LEU A 11 0.03 -7.35 -19.70
N LEU A 12 -1.01 -6.53 -19.50
CA LEU A 12 -2.19 -6.94 -18.72
C LEU A 12 -2.96 -8.10 -19.37
N LYS A 13 -3.02 -8.18 -20.70
CA LYS A 13 -3.63 -9.32 -21.38
C LYS A 13 -2.91 -10.64 -21.11
N VAL A 14 -1.59 -10.60 -20.93
CA VAL A 14 -0.75 -11.80 -20.74
C VAL A 14 -0.56 -12.13 -19.26
N ALA A 15 -0.25 -11.12 -18.43
CA ALA A 15 0.08 -11.27 -17.02
C ALA A 15 -1.14 -11.15 -16.08
N GLY A 16 -2.30 -10.70 -16.60
CA GLY A 16 -3.52 -10.56 -15.82
C GLY A 16 -3.68 -9.19 -15.17
N THR A 17 -3.96 -9.18 -13.86
CA THR A 17 -4.28 -7.96 -13.11
C THR A 17 -3.04 -7.31 -12.52
N THR A 18 -3.11 -6.02 -12.20
CA THR A 18 -2.08 -5.38 -11.37
C THR A 18 -2.21 -5.85 -9.92
N TYR A 19 -1.12 -5.79 -9.16
CA TYR A 19 -1.14 -6.03 -7.72
C TYR A 19 -2.15 -5.17 -6.96
N ALA A 20 -2.28 -3.89 -7.33
CA ALA A 20 -3.32 -3.03 -6.76
C ALA A 20 -4.72 -3.59 -7.03
N ALA A 21 -5.01 -4.01 -8.26
CA ALA A 21 -6.31 -4.60 -8.60
C ALA A 21 -6.54 -5.96 -7.91
N GLU A 22 -5.51 -6.80 -7.80
CA GLU A 22 -5.54 -8.07 -7.07
C GLU A 22 -5.89 -7.88 -5.59
N ALA A 23 -5.32 -6.85 -4.96
CA ALA A 23 -5.63 -6.46 -3.58
C ALA A 23 -6.97 -5.69 -3.42
N GLY A 24 -7.72 -5.49 -4.51
CA GLY A 24 -9.00 -4.76 -4.49
C GLY A 24 -8.87 -3.23 -4.42
N VAL A 25 -7.69 -2.68 -4.72
CA VAL A 25 -7.42 -1.24 -4.73
C VAL A 25 -7.70 -0.67 -6.12
N ARG A 26 -8.71 0.22 -6.20
CA ARG A 26 -8.91 1.06 -7.38
C ARG A 26 -7.98 2.27 -7.31
N LEU A 27 -6.84 2.17 -7.98
CA LEU A 27 -5.83 3.22 -7.97
C LEU A 27 -6.36 4.53 -8.59
N ALA A 28 -6.14 5.64 -7.90
CA ALA A 28 -6.43 7.00 -8.34
C ALA A 28 -5.48 7.96 -7.61
N ASP A 29 -5.26 9.14 -8.18
CA ASP A 29 -4.47 10.20 -7.56
C ASP A 29 -5.24 10.88 -6.41
N LYS A 30 -5.44 10.12 -5.32
CA LYS A 30 -6.22 10.47 -4.14
C LYS A 30 -5.53 9.92 -2.89
N PRO A 31 -5.73 10.53 -1.70
CA PRO A 31 -4.99 10.16 -0.48
C PRO A 31 -5.13 8.68 -0.13
N MET A 32 -6.37 8.17 -0.09
CA MET A 32 -6.67 6.78 0.31
C MET A 32 -6.06 5.73 -0.64
N PRO A 33 -6.32 5.74 -1.97
CA PRO A 33 -5.70 4.77 -2.87
C PRO A 33 -4.16 4.80 -2.90
N LEU A 34 -3.54 5.97 -2.73
CA LEU A 34 -2.08 6.08 -2.67
C LEU A 34 -1.52 5.51 -1.35
N PHE A 35 -2.21 5.74 -0.22
CA PHE A 35 -1.85 5.10 1.04
C PHE A 35 -1.97 3.57 0.95
N GLN A 36 -3.07 3.07 0.37
CA GLN A 36 -3.23 1.63 0.14
C GLN A 36 -2.10 1.06 -0.74
N LEU A 37 -1.68 1.77 -1.79
CA LEU A 37 -0.53 1.37 -2.60
C LEU A 37 0.76 1.30 -1.79
N LEU A 38 1.03 2.29 -0.93
CA LEU A 38 2.19 2.28 -0.04
C LEU A 38 2.18 1.06 0.92
N VAL A 39 1.00 0.72 1.45
CA VAL A 39 0.83 -0.49 2.27
C VAL A 39 1.19 -1.75 1.49
N LEU A 40 0.73 -1.88 0.24
CA LEU A 40 1.08 -3.03 -0.60
C LEU A 40 2.59 -3.12 -0.87
N CYS A 41 3.24 -1.99 -1.17
CA CYS A 41 4.70 -1.94 -1.35
C CYS A 41 5.44 -2.38 -0.06
N MET A 42 4.97 -1.95 1.10
CA MET A 42 5.56 -2.32 2.39
C MET A 42 5.44 -3.83 2.66
N LEU A 43 4.28 -4.44 2.36
CA LEU A 43 4.07 -5.89 2.52
C LEU A 43 4.91 -6.70 1.52
N ALA A 44 5.00 -6.23 0.27
CA ALA A 44 5.78 -6.90 -0.77
C ALA A 44 7.31 -6.71 -0.61
N SER A 45 7.76 -5.81 0.28
CA SER A 45 9.19 -5.57 0.50
C SER A 45 9.93 -6.69 1.24
N LYS A 46 9.19 -7.68 1.77
CA LYS A 46 9.74 -8.84 2.46
C LYS A 46 9.98 -10.02 1.50
N PRO A 47 10.88 -10.97 1.82
CA PRO A 47 11.02 -12.23 1.08
C PRO A 47 9.78 -13.12 1.24
N ILE A 48 8.72 -12.78 0.51
CA ILE A 48 7.41 -13.41 0.59
C ILE A 48 6.77 -13.49 -0.80
N ASP A 49 5.88 -14.46 -0.99
CA ASP A 49 5.07 -14.57 -2.19
C ASP A 49 4.16 -13.33 -2.36
N ALA A 50 4.15 -12.76 -3.57
CA ALA A 50 3.38 -11.56 -3.87
C ALA A 50 1.87 -11.76 -3.63
N THR A 51 1.34 -12.95 -3.91
CA THR A 51 -0.07 -13.30 -3.69
C THR A 51 -0.41 -13.22 -2.20
N ILE A 52 0.48 -13.69 -1.33
CA ILE A 52 0.29 -13.62 0.13
C ILE A 52 0.29 -12.15 0.58
N ALA A 53 1.19 -11.32 0.04
CA ALA A 53 1.20 -9.89 0.33
C ALA A 53 -0.06 -9.16 -0.15
N MET A 54 -0.58 -9.49 -1.35
CA MET A 54 -1.81 -8.87 -1.87
C MET A 54 -3.05 -9.30 -1.09
N ARG A 55 -3.12 -10.58 -0.68
CA ARG A 55 -4.15 -11.07 0.24
C ARG A 55 -4.10 -10.34 1.58
N ALA A 56 -2.91 -10.17 2.16
CA ALA A 56 -2.74 -9.43 3.41
C ALA A 56 -3.23 -7.97 3.29
N GLY A 57 -2.87 -7.29 2.21
CA GLY A 57 -3.38 -5.95 1.93
C GLY A 57 -4.91 -5.92 1.82
N ARG A 58 -5.50 -6.87 1.10
CA ARG A 58 -6.96 -6.98 0.94
C ARG A 58 -7.67 -7.22 2.28
N GLU A 59 -7.12 -8.07 3.15
CA GLU A 59 -7.65 -8.30 4.50
C GLU A 59 -7.64 -7.02 5.35
N LEU A 60 -6.52 -6.30 5.37
CA LEU A 60 -6.43 -5.00 6.06
C LEU A 60 -7.48 -4.00 5.54
N PHE A 61 -7.65 -3.90 4.22
CA PHE A 61 -8.61 -2.97 3.63
C PHE A 61 -10.06 -3.36 3.91
N THR A 62 -10.33 -4.65 4.05
CA THR A 62 -11.65 -5.18 4.44
C THR A 62 -11.98 -4.78 5.87
N GLU A 63 -11.01 -4.81 6.78
CA GLU A 63 -11.11 -4.27 8.16
C GLU A 63 -11.21 -2.73 8.22
N GLY A 64 -11.19 -2.03 7.08
CA GLY A 64 -11.29 -0.58 7.02
C GLY A 64 -9.95 0.16 7.20
N LEU A 65 -8.83 -0.56 7.29
CA LEU A 65 -7.47 0.00 7.44
C LEU A 65 -6.93 0.56 6.12
N ARG A 66 -7.66 1.50 5.53
CA ARG A 66 -7.41 2.07 4.19
C ARG A 66 -6.80 3.47 4.23
N THR A 67 -6.68 4.07 5.41
CA THR A 67 -6.15 5.43 5.58
C THR A 67 -5.22 5.47 6.80
N PRO A 68 -4.28 6.43 6.86
CA PRO A 68 -3.42 6.60 8.02
C PRO A 68 -4.25 6.75 9.30
N LYS A 69 -5.29 7.60 9.28
CA LYS A 69 -6.20 7.80 10.41
C LYS A 69 -6.87 6.51 10.88
N ALA A 70 -7.32 5.66 9.95
CA ALA A 70 -7.97 4.39 10.30
C ALA A 70 -6.99 3.40 10.95
N VAL A 71 -5.74 3.34 10.44
CA VAL A 71 -4.68 2.51 11.03
C VAL A 71 -4.38 2.96 12.46
N LEU A 72 -4.20 4.27 12.67
CA LEU A 72 -3.84 4.83 13.98
C LEU A 72 -4.97 4.74 15.02
N ALA A 73 -6.22 4.58 14.56
CA ALA A 73 -7.38 4.38 15.43
C ALA A 73 -7.68 2.90 15.71
N ALA A 74 -7.02 1.98 15.00
CA ALA A 74 -7.28 0.55 15.13
C ALA A 74 -6.49 -0.07 16.28
N ASP A 75 -7.03 -1.14 16.86
CA ASP A 75 -6.26 -2.00 17.75
C ASP A 75 -5.22 -2.78 16.93
N ARG A 76 -4.04 -2.98 17.53
CA ARG A 76 -2.97 -3.79 16.93
C ARG A 76 -3.47 -5.19 16.61
N GLN A 77 -4.35 -5.75 17.44
CA GLN A 77 -4.92 -7.07 17.23
C GLN A 77 -5.72 -7.16 15.92
N THR A 78 -6.39 -6.09 15.48
CA THR A 78 -7.09 -6.05 14.18
C THR A 78 -6.13 -6.30 13.03
N MET A 79 -4.94 -5.69 13.05
CA MET A 79 -3.91 -5.90 12.03
C MET A 79 -3.36 -7.33 12.06
N ILE A 80 -3.07 -7.86 13.26
CA ILE A 80 -2.55 -9.23 13.42
C ILE A 80 -3.58 -10.25 12.91
N SER A 81 -4.86 -10.10 13.28
CA SER A 81 -5.93 -10.98 12.82
C SER A 81 -6.11 -10.93 11.31
N ALA A 82 -6.00 -9.75 10.69
CA ALA A 82 -6.02 -9.61 9.23
C ALA A 82 -4.83 -10.33 8.56
N PHE A 83 -3.62 -10.19 9.09
CA PHE A 83 -2.44 -10.90 8.60
C PHE A 83 -2.56 -12.42 8.76
N GLY A 84 -3.15 -12.88 9.87
CA GLY A 84 -3.41 -14.30 10.12
C GLY A 84 -4.30 -14.94 9.05
N ARG A 85 -5.41 -14.28 8.67
CA ARG A 85 -6.31 -14.75 7.60
C ARG A 85 -5.63 -14.82 6.22
N ALA A 86 -4.62 -14.00 5.99
CA ALA A 86 -3.85 -14.00 4.76
C ALA A 86 -2.66 -14.97 4.76
N HIS A 87 -2.41 -15.71 5.85
CA HIS A 87 -1.20 -16.51 6.07
C HIS A 87 0.10 -15.68 6.05
N TYR A 88 0.03 -14.40 6.41
CA TYR A 88 1.18 -13.48 6.51
C TYR A 88 1.86 -13.53 7.90
N VAL A 89 1.77 -14.66 8.60
CA VAL A 89 2.11 -14.82 10.03
C VAL A 89 3.60 -14.64 10.35
N ARG A 90 4.51 -14.87 9.39
CA ARG A 90 5.96 -14.77 9.65
C ARG A 90 6.40 -13.34 10.01
N TYR A 91 5.66 -12.34 9.53
CA TYR A 91 6.03 -10.94 9.63
C TYR A 91 4.92 -10.07 10.21
N ASP A 92 3.82 -10.65 10.70
CA ASP A 92 2.62 -9.94 11.13
C ASP A 92 2.91 -8.88 12.19
N GLU A 93 3.64 -9.22 13.24
CA GLU A 93 4.03 -8.34 14.33
C GLU A 93 4.85 -7.16 13.83
N SER A 94 5.91 -7.45 13.08
CA SER A 94 6.81 -6.43 12.54
C SER A 94 6.15 -5.55 11.48
N SER A 95 5.16 -6.09 10.77
CA SER A 95 4.44 -5.37 9.72
C SER A 95 3.31 -4.54 10.31
N ALA A 96 2.69 -4.98 11.41
CA ALA A 96 1.75 -4.17 12.18
C ALA A 96 2.44 -2.93 12.75
N SER A 97 3.61 -3.10 13.39
CA SER A 97 4.41 -1.97 13.88
C SER A 97 4.80 -1.03 12.74
N ARG A 98 5.36 -1.57 11.64
CA ARG A 98 5.75 -0.76 10.48
C ARG A 98 4.57 -0.03 9.83
N LEU A 99 3.39 -0.64 9.80
CA LEU A 99 2.19 -0.02 9.25
C LEU A 99 1.76 1.17 10.11
N THR A 100 1.81 1.04 11.44
CA THR A 100 1.58 2.16 12.37
C THR A 100 2.61 3.26 12.15
N ASP A 101 3.91 2.95 12.12
CA ASP A 101 4.97 3.95 11.91
C ASP A 101 4.79 4.72 10.59
N ILE A 102 4.43 4.02 9.50
CA ILE A 102 4.12 4.63 8.21
C ILE A 102 2.89 5.54 8.33
N ALA A 103 1.84 5.08 9.01
CA ALA A 103 0.62 5.88 9.18
C ALA A 103 0.87 7.15 10.00
N GLU A 104 1.69 7.08 11.05
CA GLU A 104 2.11 8.24 11.84
C GLU A 104 2.88 9.23 10.97
N ARG A 105 3.90 8.74 10.24
CA ARG A 105 4.70 9.61 9.37
C ARG A 105 3.88 10.27 8.27
N VAL A 106 2.97 9.53 7.65
CA VAL A 106 2.06 10.08 6.63
C VAL A 106 1.11 11.13 7.24
N ARG A 107 0.61 10.91 8.46
CA ARG A 107 -0.22 11.90 9.17
C ARG A 107 0.57 13.16 9.50
N ASP A 108 1.76 13.01 10.08
CA ASP A 108 2.49 14.12 10.70
C ASP A 108 3.27 14.94 9.68
N GLU A 109 3.96 14.29 8.74
CA GLU A 109 4.78 15.00 7.76
C GLU A 109 3.99 15.41 6.52
N TYR A 110 3.00 14.61 6.12
CA TYR A 110 2.28 14.76 4.85
C TYR A 110 0.78 15.00 5.03
N PHE A 111 0.33 15.32 6.24
CA PHE A 111 -1.07 15.65 6.56
C PHE A 111 -2.09 14.59 6.11
N GLY A 112 -1.67 13.32 6.06
CA GLY A 112 -2.50 12.21 5.60
C GLY A 112 -2.57 12.02 4.07
N ASP A 113 -1.79 12.77 3.29
CA ASP A 113 -1.86 12.80 1.84
C ASP A 113 -0.47 12.72 1.18
N LEU A 114 -0.15 11.56 0.59
CA LEU A 114 1.13 11.32 -0.09
C LEU A 114 1.36 12.21 -1.32
N ARG A 115 0.35 12.93 -1.82
CA ARG A 115 0.54 13.93 -2.87
C ARG A 115 1.36 15.13 -2.36
N GLU A 116 1.38 15.35 -1.05
CA GLU A 116 2.24 16.35 -0.41
C GLU A 116 3.73 15.99 -0.53
N LEU A 117 4.09 14.70 -0.46
CA LEU A 117 5.46 14.24 -0.75
C LEU A 117 5.84 14.61 -2.18
N ALA A 118 4.99 14.26 -3.16
CA ALA A 118 5.24 14.59 -4.56
C ALA A 118 5.39 16.11 -4.78
N ARG A 119 4.55 16.92 -4.14
CA ARG A 119 4.60 18.39 -4.22
C ARG A 119 5.89 18.95 -3.61
N ARG A 120 6.32 18.46 -2.43
CA ARG A 120 7.55 18.93 -1.76
C ARG A 120 8.81 18.57 -2.53
N SER A 121 8.77 17.46 -3.26
CA SER A 121 9.88 16.98 -4.07
C SER A 121 9.84 17.50 -5.50
N ASP A 122 8.92 18.41 -5.85
CA ASP A 122 8.69 18.89 -7.22
C ASP A 122 8.54 17.74 -8.25
N HIS A 123 7.86 16.67 -7.83
CA HIS A 123 7.69 15.43 -8.57
C HIS A 123 9.00 14.72 -8.98
N ASP A 124 10.14 15.07 -8.36
CA ASP A 124 11.42 14.41 -8.55
C ASP A 124 11.59 13.21 -7.59
N VAL A 125 11.82 12.03 -8.16
CA VAL A 125 11.92 10.78 -7.40
C VAL A 125 13.17 10.76 -6.52
N ALA A 126 14.29 11.32 -6.99
CA ALA A 126 15.51 11.34 -6.20
C ALA A 126 15.40 12.28 -4.99
N ALA A 127 14.71 13.42 -5.15
CA ALA A 127 14.37 14.33 -4.07
C ALA A 127 13.40 13.68 -3.07
N ALA A 128 12.37 12.97 -3.55
CA ALA A 128 11.43 12.27 -2.69
C ALA A 128 12.10 11.20 -1.81
N ALA A 129 13.13 10.52 -2.32
CA ALA A 129 13.89 9.54 -1.54
C ALA A 129 14.72 10.15 -0.39
N ARG A 130 14.86 11.48 -0.34
CA ARG A 130 15.59 12.21 0.70
C ARG A 130 14.67 12.91 1.71
N CYS A 131 13.35 12.86 1.50
CA CYS A 131 12.35 13.49 2.37
C CYS A 131 12.01 12.67 3.62
#